data_AF-A0A392NC81-F1
#
_entry.id   AF-A0A392NC81-F1
#
_cell.length_a   1.000
_cell.length_b   1.000
_cell.length_c   1.000
_cell.angle_alpha   90.00
_cell.angle_beta   90.00
_cell.angle_gamma   90.00
#
_symmetry.space_group_name_H-M   'P 1'
#
loop_
_entity.id
_entity.type
_entity.pdbx_description
1 polymer ?
#
loop_
_entity_poly.entity_id
_entity_poly.type
_entity_poly.pdbx_seq_one_letter_code
_entity_poly.pdbx_strand_id
1 'polypeptide(L)' 'MNPRDHLRLVYEANPLSFIVEQAGGRGSDGKSRILSLQPVKLHQRLPLFLGSLEDIEELESYGDVQQKVNPGYEV' A
#
# COMPACT_ATOMS: atom_id res chain seq x y z
N MET A 1 -9.21 19.45 -7.93
CA MET A 1 -9.40 18.50 -6.81
C MET A 1 -9.15 17.11 -7.36
N ASN A 2 -8.08 16.42 -6.95
CA ASN A 2 -7.87 15.03 -7.33
C ASN A 2 -8.32 14.17 -6.13
N PRO A 3 -9.58 13.71 -6.08
CA PRO A 3 -10.19 13.00 -4.94
C PRO A 3 -9.72 11.55 -4.84
N ARG A 4 -8.46 11.27 -5.21
CA ARG A 4 -7.96 9.91 -5.32
C ARG A 4 -7.27 9.55 -4.03
N ASP A 5 -8.08 9.15 -3.07
CA ASP A 5 -7.67 8.91 -1.69
C ASP A 5 -6.51 7.91 -1.63
N HIS A 6 -6.55 6.81 -2.41
CA HIS A 6 -5.44 5.86 -2.55
C HIS A 6 -5.39 5.14 -3.91
N LEU A 7 -4.31 4.38 -4.16
CA LEU A 7 -4.08 3.58 -5.37
C LEU A 7 -4.94 2.31 -5.43
N ARG A 8 -5.14 1.74 -6.63
CA ARG A 8 -5.92 0.51 -6.88
C ARG A 8 -5.03 -0.72 -6.78
N LEU A 9 -5.56 -1.76 -6.13
CA LEU A 9 -4.83 -3.00 -5.89
C LEU A 9 -4.36 -3.68 -7.18
N VAL A 10 -5.27 -3.94 -8.11
CA VAL A 10 -5.02 -4.85 -9.25
C VAL A 10 -3.95 -4.33 -10.22
N TYR A 11 -3.96 -3.03 -10.53
CA TYR A 11 -3.17 -2.47 -11.63
C TYR A 11 -2.31 -1.25 -11.25
N GLU A 12 -2.28 -0.87 -9.97
CA GLU A 12 -1.32 0.12 -9.44
C GLU A 12 -0.46 -0.51 -8.34
N ALA A 13 -1.07 -1.00 -7.24
CA ALA A 13 -0.32 -1.52 -6.09
C ALA A 13 0.39 -2.86 -6.35
N ASN A 14 -0.29 -3.82 -7.00
CA ASN A 14 0.30 -5.13 -7.31
C ASN A 14 1.53 -5.03 -8.22
N PRO A 15 1.49 -4.33 -9.37
CA PRO A 15 2.67 -4.16 -10.21
C PRO A 15 3.84 -3.47 -9.49
N LEU A 16 3.56 -2.42 -8.71
CA LEU A 16 4.60 -1.69 -7.97
C LEU A 16 5.22 -2.56 -6.86
N SER A 17 4.40 -3.25 -6.08
CA SER A 17 4.89 -4.17 -5.04
C SER A 17 5.70 -5.32 -5.63
N PHE A 18 5.28 -5.86 -6.78
CA PHE A 18 6.05 -6.89 -7.46
C PHE A 18 7.47 -6.41 -7.78
N ILE A 19 7.63 -5.21 -8.35
CA ILE A 19 8.96 -4.64 -8.65
C ILE A 19 9.78 -4.45 -7.38
N VAL A 20 9.19 -3.86 -6.33
CA VAL A 20 9.87 -3.58 -5.07
C VAL A 20 10.33 -4.86 -4.37
N GLU A 21 9.48 -5.89 -4.34
CA GLU A 21 9.84 -7.18 -3.75
C GLU A 21 10.91 -7.93 -4.56
N GLN A 22 10.89 -7.83 -5.90
CA GLN A 22 12.00 -8.35 -6.72
C GLN A 22 13.31 -7.61 -6.48
N ALA A 23 13.26 -6.36 -6.02
CA ALA A 23 14.43 -5.58 -5.62
C ALA A 23 14.87 -5.83 -4.17
N GLY A 24 14.23 -6.77 -3.45
CA GLY A 24 14.54 -7.10 -2.06
C GLY A 24 13.83 -6.22 -1.01
N GLY A 25 12.94 -5.33 -1.45
CA GLY A 25 12.08 -4.53 -0.56
C GLY A 25 10.78 -5.24 -0.20
N ARG A 26 9.82 -4.48 0.35
CA ARG A 26 8.49 -4.98 0.69
C ARG A 26 7.39 -3.97 0.32
N GLY A 27 6.23 -4.50 -0.07
CA GLY A 27 5.01 -3.72 -0.21
C GLY A 27 3.95 -4.10 0.83
N SER A 28 3.38 -3.13 1.51
CA SER A 28 2.35 -3.31 2.54
C SER A 28 1.17 -2.36 2.35
N ASP A 29 -0.03 -2.78 2.75
CA ASP A 29 -1.20 -1.90 2.86
C ASP A 29 -1.28 -1.17 4.20
N GLY A 30 -0.23 -1.28 5.03
CA GLY A 30 -0.17 -0.78 6.41
C GLY A 30 -0.61 -1.80 7.46
N LYS A 31 -0.88 -3.04 7.03
CA LYS A 31 -1.26 -4.16 7.89
C LYS A 31 -0.85 -5.52 7.32
N SER A 32 -0.85 -5.63 6.00
CA SER A 32 -0.68 -6.89 5.27
C SER A 32 0.12 -6.65 3.99
N ARG A 33 0.93 -7.65 3.62
CA ARG A 33 1.72 -7.64 2.38
C ARG A 33 0.80 -7.50 1.16
N ILE A 34 1.12 -6.61 0.24
CA ILE A 34 0.26 -6.30 -0.91
C ILE A 34 0.01 -7.54 -1.78
N LEU A 35 1.06 -8.29 -2.11
CA LEU A 35 0.94 -9.46 -2.99
C LEU A 35 0.24 -10.67 -2.35
N SER A 36 -0.10 -10.64 -1.05
CA SER A 36 -0.92 -11.68 -0.42
C SER A 36 -2.41 -11.36 -0.41
N LEU A 37 -2.80 -10.12 -0.75
CA LEU A 37 -4.20 -9.70 -0.75
C LEU A 37 -4.97 -10.26 -1.94
N GLN A 38 -6.10 -10.91 -1.67
CA GLN A 38 -7.07 -11.28 -2.70
C GLN A 38 -8.01 -10.09 -2.99
N PRO A 39 -8.06 -9.58 -4.24
CA PRO A 39 -8.94 -8.47 -4.58
C PRO A 39 -10.42 -8.85 -4.44
N VAL A 40 -11.22 -8.01 -3.77
CA VAL A 40 -12.69 -8.21 -3.66
C VAL A 40 -13.47 -7.47 -4.76
N LYS A 41 -12.84 -6.50 -5.44
CA LYS A 41 -13.40 -5.72 -6.55
C LYS A 41 -12.29 -5.32 -7.51
N LEU A 42 -12.63 -5.18 -8.81
CA LEU A 42 -11.67 -4.77 -9.84
C LEU A 42 -10.99 -3.42 -9.53
N HIS A 43 -11.73 -2.47 -8.96
CA HIS A 43 -11.24 -1.12 -8.62
C HIS A 43 -11.06 -0.90 -7.11
N GLN A 44 -10.79 -1.96 -6.35
CA GLN A 44 -10.48 -1.84 -4.92
C GLN A 44 -9.28 -0.90 -4.72
N ARG A 45 -9.43 0.06 -3.82
CA ARG A 45 -8.38 1.00 -3.40
C ARG A 45 -7.88 0.65 -2.01
N LEU A 46 -6.61 0.93 -1.75
CA LEU A 46 -5.99 0.75 -0.44
C LEU A 46 -4.74 1.63 -0.30
N PRO A 47 -4.34 1.99 0.93
CA PRO A 47 -3.04 2.61 1.21
C PRO A 47 -1.92 1.74 0.68
N LEU A 48 -0.83 2.34 0.20
CA LEU A 48 0.32 1.60 -0.32
C LEU A 48 1.60 2.16 0.30
N PHE A 49 2.31 1.31 1.01
CA PHE A 49 3.65 1.56 1.53
C PHE A 49 4.63 0.65 0.79
N LEU A 50 5.71 1.23 0.28
CA LEU A 50 6.77 0.54 -0.46
C LEU A 50 8.12 1.03 0.06
N GLY A 51 9.04 0.12 0.34
CA GLY A 51 10.34 0.51 0.87
C GLY A 51 11.29 -0.65 1.12
N SER A 52 12.36 -0.37 1.87
CA SER A 52 13.24 -1.40 2.41
C SER A 52 12.45 -2.37 3.29
N LEU A 53 12.95 -3.59 3.48
CA LEU A 53 12.28 -4.55 4.33
C LEU A 53 12.17 -4.02 5.77
N GLU A 54 13.27 -3.44 6.26
CA GLU A 54 13.40 -2.93 7.63
C GLU A 54 12.41 -1.79 7.91
N ASP A 55 12.29 -0.81 7.00
CA ASP A 55 11.37 0.32 7.19
C ASP A 55 9.90 -0.14 7.17
N ILE A 56 9.56 -1.13 6.34
CA ILE A 56 8.20 -1.65 6.27
C ILE A 56 7.87 -2.51 7.51
N GLU A 57 8.82 -3.27 8.03
CA GLU A 57 8.65 -4.01 9.28
C GLU A 57 8.51 -3.08 10.49
N GLU A 58 9.29 -1.99 10.54
CA GLU A 58 9.11 -0.94 11.55
C GLU A 58 7.71 -0.31 11.44
N LEU A 59 7.28 0.04 10.23
CA LEU A 59 5.95 0.60 9.98
C LEU A 59 4.81 -0.34 10.43
N GLU A 60 4.93 -1.65 10.14
CA GLU A 60 3.96 -2.68 10.58
C GLU A 60 4.00 -2.90 12.11
N SER A 61 5.10 -2.56 12.79
CA SER A 61 5.23 -2.73 14.25
C SER A 61 4.32 -1.81 15.07
N TYR A 62 3.87 -0.69 14.48
CA TYR A 62 2.89 0.21 15.10
C TYR A 62 1.45 -0.33 15.06
N GLY A 63 1.21 -1.51 14.47
CA GLY A 63 -0.09 -2.14 14.37
C GLY A 63 -0.81 -1.83 13.06
N ASP A 64 -2.10 -1.48 13.13
CA ASP A 64 -2.91 -1.15 11.95
C ASP A 64 -2.72 0.33 11.60
N VAL A 65 -1.76 0.63 10.70
CA VAL A 65 -1.44 2.00 10.25
C VAL A 65 -2.12 2.36 8.93
N GLN A 66 -3.15 1.62 8.55
CA GLN A 66 -3.88 1.87 7.32
C GLN A 66 -4.56 3.25 7.36
N GLN A 67 -4.16 4.15 6.45
CA GLN A 67 -4.85 5.42 6.26
C GLN A 67 -6.13 5.20 5.45
N LYS A 68 -7.26 4.88 6.08
CA LYS A 68 -8.51 4.60 5.31
C LYS A 68 -9.21 5.86 4.79
N VAL A 69 -8.82 7.03 5.31
CA VAL A 69 -9.35 8.33 4.94
C VAL A 69 -8.18 9.24 4.61
N ASN A 70 -8.19 9.86 3.44
CA ASN A 70 -7.23 10.90 3.09
C ASN A 70 -7.72 12.21 3.73
N PRO A 71 -6.99 12.80 4.70
CA PRO A 71 -7.42 14.04 5.35
C PRO A 71 -7.41 15.26 4.42
N GLY A 72 -6.89 15.10 3.19
CA GLY A 72 -6.57 16.21 2.29
C GLY A 72 -5.29 16.89 2.75
N TYR A 73 -4.42 17.22 1.81
CA TYR A 73 -3.30 18.13 2.07
C TYR A 73 -3.70 19.50 1.52
N GLU A 74 -3.61 20.53 2.36
CA GLU A 74 -3.49 21.90 1.85
C GLU A 74 -2.10 22.01 1.23
N VAL A 75 -2.06 22.11 -0.10
CA VAL A 75 -0.85 22.42 -0.88
C VAL A 75 -0.72 23.92 -1.08
#